data_AF-A0A9X4KFV2-F1
#
_entry.id   AF-A0A9X4KFV2-F1
#
_cell.length_a   1.000
_cell.length_b   1.000
_cell.length_c   1.000
_cell.angle_alpha   90.00
_cell.angle_beta   90.00
_cell.angle_gamma   90.00
#
_symmetry.space_group_name_H-M   'P 1'
#
loop_
_entity.id
_entity.type
_entity.pdbx_description
1 polymer ?
#
loop_
_entity_poly.entity_id
_entity_poly.type
_entity_poly.pdbx_seq_one_letter_code
_entity_poly.pdbx_strand_id
1 'polypeptide(L)'
;MAKRTQEESGLFLFIVGFLGLVFLAATGSMIYSKQMTEAHADVGRYAVLRKLGVSRRELRRTIAWQTLFVFVLPLAVGTAHGYVIMKVFTAGLVGMNFTIPILLSMGAYIVVYFVYYAVCVYSNDRIMNPA
;
A
#
# COMPACT_ATOMS: atom_id res chain seq x y z
N MET A 1 -27.88 11.06 29.20
CA MET A 1 -27.13 11.78 28.17
C MET A 1 -25.77 11.14 27.88
N ALA A 2 -24.90 10.93 28.89
CA ALA A 2 -23.57 10.31 28.72
C ALA A 2 -23.57 8.91 28.04
N LYS A 3 -24.57 8.06 28.32
CA LYS A 3 -24.70 6.73 27.68
C LYS A 3 -24.87 6.81 26.15
N ARG A 4 -25.63 7.79 25.67
CA ARG A 4 -25.89 7.99 24.23
C ARG A 4 -24.63 8.47 23.50
N THR A 5 -23.86 9.37 24.11
CA THR A 5 -22.58 9.85 23.57
C THR A 5 -21.51 8.75 23.51
N GLN A 6 -21.53 7.81 24.47
CA GLN A 6 -20.62 6.66 24.47
C GLN A 6 -20.97 5.64 23.38
N GLU A 7 -22.27 5.37 23.16
CA GLU A 7 -22.75 4.53 22.06
C GLU A 7 -22.42 5.14 20.67
N GLU A 8 -22.62 6.44 20.52
CA GLU A 8 -22.29 7.18 19.28
C GLU A 8 -20.77 7.18 19.00
N SER A 9 -19.94 7.36 20.03
CA SER A 9 -18.48 7.32 19.90
C SER A 9 -17.97 5.93 19.51
N GLY A 10 -18.54 4.87 20.10
CA GLY A 10 -18.18 3.48 19.77
C GLY A 10 -18.53 3.11 18.33
N LEU A 11 -19.73 3.50 17.88
CA LEU A 11 -20.16 3.30 16.49
C LEU A 11 -19.26 4.07 15.51
N PHE A 12 -18.90 5.31 15.83
CA PHE A 12 -17.99 6.12 15.00
C PHE A 12 -16.61 5.48 14.85
N LEU A 13 -16.00 5.03 15.96
CA LEU A 13 -14.70 4.34 15.92
C LEU A 13 -14.76 3.05 15.11
N PHE A 14 -15.84 2.28 15.22
CA PHE A 14 -16.05 1.08 14.42
C PHE A 14 -16.15 1.40 12.93
N ILE A 15 -16.99 2.36 12.54
CA ILE A 15 -17.18 2.75 11.14
C ILE A 15 -15.87 3.24 10.55
N VAL A 16 -15.18 4.18 11.19
CA VAL A 16 -13.93 4.75 10.67
C VAL A 16 -12.82 3.71 10.61
N GLY A 17 -12.68 2.87 11.64
CA GLY A 17 -11.68 1.81 11.67
C GLY A 17 -11.93 0.74 10.62
N PHE A 18 -13.15 0.23 10.52
CA PHE A 18 -13.53 -0.77 9.52
C PHE A 18 -13.40 -0.23 8.10
N LEU A 19 -13.90 0.98 7.85
CA LEU A 19 -13.81 1.63 6.55
C LEU A 19 -12.34 1.84 6.14
N GLY A 20 -11.48 2.24 7.08
CA GLY A 20 -10.04 2.33 6.85
C GLY A 20 -9.40 1.01 6.43
N LEU A 21 -9.74 -0.10 7.10
CA LEU A 21 -9.27 -1.44 6.73
C LEU A 21 -9.76 -1.87 5.33
N VAL A 22 -11.03 -1.62 5.02
CA VAL A 22 -11.62 -1.95 3.72
C VAL A 22 -10.95 -1.14 2.61
N PHE A 23 -10.77 0.16 2.78
CA PHE A 23 -10.06 0.99 1.80
C PHE A 23 -8.62 0.54 1.61
N LEU A 24 -7.91 0.20 2.70
CA LEU A 24 -6.55 -0.30 2.62
C LEU A 24 -6.46 -1.59 1.78
N ALA A 25 -7.33 -2.55 2.04
CA ALA A 25 -7.41 -3.80 1.29
C ALA A 25 -7.83 -3.55 -0.19
N ALA A 26 -8.79 -2.65 -0.41
CA ALA A 26 -9.26 -2.31 -1.76
C ALA A 26 -8.16 -1.63 -2.59
N THR A 27 -7.45 -0.66 -2.03
CA THR A 27 -6.34 0.02 -2.72
C THR A 27 -5.19 -0.95 -3.02
N GLY A 28 -4.80 -1.80 -2.06
CA GLY A 28 -3.78 -2.82 -2.29
C GLY A 28 -4.17 -3.78 -3.43
N SER A 29 -5.42 -4.25 -3.42
CA SER A 29 -5.96 -5.16 -4.44
C SER A 29 -6.06 -4.51 -5.82
N MET A 30 -6.41 -3.21 -5.87
CA MET A 30 -6.46 -2.44 -7.10
C MET A 30 -5.08 -2.30 -7.73
N ILE A 31 -4.06 -1.92 -6.94
CA ILE A 31 -2.68 -1.80 -7.43
C ILE A 31 -2.17 -3.18 -7.88
N TYR A 32 -2.40 -4.23 -7.09
CA TYR A 32 -2.02 -5.59 -7.45
C TYR A 32 -2.62 -6.01 -8.80
N SER A 33 -3.93 -5.82 -8.98
CA SER A 33 -4.62 -6.21 -10.22
C SER A 33 -4.11 -5.42 -11.43
N LYS A 34 -3.83 -4.12 -11.25
CA LYS A 34 -3.21 -3.29 -12.28
C LYS A 34 -1.83 -3.83 -12.66
N GLN A 35 -0.96 -4.09 -11.69
CA GLN A 35 0.39 -4.59 -11.95
C GLN A 35 0.38 -5.95 -12.63
N MET A 36 -0.51 -6.87 -12.23
CA MET A 36 -0.66 -8.17 -12.89
C MET A 36 -1.10 -8.01 -14.35
N THR A 37 -2.06 -7.11 -14.61
CA THR A 37 -2.52 -6.83 -15.97
C THR A 37 -1.40 -6.27 -16.85
N GLU A 38 -0.62 -5.32 -16.34
CA GLU A 38 0.55 -4.76 -17.04
C GLU A 38 1.64 -5.84 -17.28
N ALA A 39 1.93 -6.66 -16.27
CA ALA A 39 2.93 -7.72 -16.37
C ALA A 39 2.57 -8.77 -17.44
N HIS A 40 1.29 -9.15 -17.54
CA HIS A 40 0.81 -10.05 -18.59
C HIS A 40 0.87 -9.43 -19.99
N ALA A 41 0.48 -8.16 -20.12
CA ALA A 41 0.55 -7.45 -21.41
C ALA A 41 2.00 -7.29 -21.92
N ASP A 42 2.97 -7.14 -21.01
CA ASP A 42 4.37 -6.93 -21.35
C ASP A 42 5.15 -8.22 -21.70
N VAL A 43 4.59 -9.42 -21.51
CA VAL A 43 5.29 -10.70 -21.79
C VAL A 43 5.88 -10.74 -23.20
N GLY A 44 5.12 -10.30 -24.21
CA GLY A 44 5.59 -10.25 -25.60
C GLY A 44 6.75 -9.28 -25.80
N ARG A 45 6.69 -8.11 -25.16
CA ARG A 45 7.75 -7.10 -25.19
C ARG A 45 9.03 -7.61 -24.52
N TYR A 46 8.89 -8.35 -23.43
CA TYR A 46 10.01 -8.99 -22.74
C TYR A 46 10.69 -10.08 -23.59
N ALA A 47 9.91 -10.85 -24.36
CA ALA A 47 10.47 -11.82 -25.30
C ALA A 47 11.35 -11.16 -26.38
N VAL A 48 10.95 -9.98 -26.88
CA VAL A 48 11.76 -9.20 -27.84
C VAL A 48 13.04 -8.67 -27.18
N LEU A 49 12.95 -8.08 -25.99
CA LEU A 49 14.13 -7.57 -25.25
C LEU A 49 15.15 -8.68 -24.97
N ARG A 50 14.68 -9.90 -24.69
CA ARG A 50 15.56 -11.07 -24.54
C ARG A 50 16.28 -11.44 -25.84
N LYS A 51 15.65 -11.29 -27.00
CA LYS A 51 16.30 -11.52 -28.31
C LYS A 51 17.37 -10.46 -28.62
N LEU A 52 17.26 -9.28 -28.03
CA LEU A 52 18.24 -8.20 -28.13
C LEU A 52 19.41 -8.33 -27.13
N GLY A 53 19.43 -9.40 -26.32
CA GLY A 53 20.53 -9.69 -25.39
C GLY A 53 20.31 -9.24 -23.95
N VAL A 54 19.14 -8.68 -23.60
CA VAL A 54 18.84 -8.31 -22.21
C VAL A 54 18.73 -9.57 -21.35
N SER A 55 19.49 -9.60 -20.25
CA SER A 55 19.47 -10.75 -19.34
C SER A 55 18.17 -10.81 -18.53
N ARG A 56 17.76 -12.02 -18.10
CA ARG A 56 16.60 -12.21 -17.20
C ARG A 56 16.76 -11.44 -15.87
N ARG A 57 17.99 -11.20 -15.41
CA ARG A 57 18.27 -10.47 -14.18
C ARG A 57 18.01 -8.97 -14.34
N GLU A 58 18.47 -8.40 -15.46
CA GLU A 58 18.21 -6.99 -15.78
C GLU A 58 16.72 -6.74 -15.97
N LEU A 59 16.03 -7.62 -16.69
CA LEU A 59 14.59 -7.52 -16.88
C LEU A 59 13.83 -7.53 -15.54
N ARG A 60 14.11 -8.50 -14.67
CA ARG A 60 13.47 -8.59 -13.35
C ARG A 60 13.79 -7.37 -12.48
N ARG A 61 15.01 -6.87 -12.53
CA ARG A 61 15.41 -5.65 -11.82
C ARG A 61 14.59 -4.46 -12.30
N THR A 62 14.48 -4.24 -13.61
CA THR A 62 13.69 -3.13 -14.18
C THR A 62 12.24 -3.18 -13.73
N ILE A 63 11.62 -4.36 -13.75
CA ILE A 63 10.21 -4.53 -13.36
C ILE A 63 10.00 -4.35 -11.86
N ALA A 64 10.95 -4.83 -11.04
CA ALA A 64 10.91 -4.61 -9.60
C ALA A 64 11.01 -3.11 -9.26
N TRP A 65 11.83 -2.34 -9.98
CA TRP A 65 11.93 -0.89 -9.80
C TRP A 65 10.67 -0.14 -10.25
N GLN A 66 10.10 -0.52 -11.40
CA GLN A 66 8.83 0.04 -11.87
C GLN A 66 7.71 -0.24 -10.85
N THR A 67 7.62 -1.48 -10.38
CA THR A 67 6.64 -1.90 -9.37
C THR A 67 6.85 -1.15 -8.06
N LEU A 68 8.10 -1.00 -7.61
CA LEU A 68 8.44 -0.29 -6.38
C LEU A 68 7.94 1.15 -6.43
N PHE A 69 8.16 1.85 -7.55
CA PHE A 69 7.74 3.25 -7.69
C PHE A 69 6.22 3.43 -7.53
N VAL A 70 5.43 2.50 -8.09
CA VAL A 70 3.97 2.50 -7.99
C VAL A 70 3.49 2.32 -6.54
N PHE A 71 4.20 1.54 -5.73
CA PHE A 71 3.86 1.31 -4.32
C PHE A 71 4.41 2.38 -3.37
N VAL A 72 5.58 2.95 -3.67
CA VAL A 72 6.23 3.98 -2.82
C VAL A 72 5.44 5.27 -2.83
N LEU A 73 4.85 5.66 -3.96
CA LEU A 73 4.09 6.91 -4.06
C LEU A 73 2.91 6.98 -3.06
N PRO A 74 1.95 6.04 -3.05
CA PRO A 74 0.88 6.05 -2.06
C PRO A 74 1.41 5.90 -0.64
N LEU A 75 2.42 5.05 -0.41
CA LEU A 75 3.03 4.86 0.90
C LEU A 75 3.59 6.16 1.47
N ALA A 76 4.32 6.93 0.65
CA ALA A 76 4.88 8.22 1.02
C ALA A 76 3.79 9.24 1.33
N VAL A 77 2.75 9.32 0.49
CA VAL A 77 1.62 10.25 0.71
C VAL A 77 0.85 9.89 1.98
N GLY A 78 0.54 8.61 2.20
CA GLY A 78 -0.19 8.14 3.38
C GLY A 78 0.59 8.36 4.68
N THR A 79 1.89 8.07 4.67
CA THR A 79 2.76 8.31 5.85
C THR A 79 2.95 9.80 6.14
N ALA A 80 3.16 10.63 5.11
CA ALA A 80 3.22 12.08 5.27
C ALA A 80 1.91 12.66 5.81
N HIS A 81 0.76 12.19 5.28
CA HIS A 81 -0.56 12.59 5.76
C HIS A 81 -0.77 12.21 7.24
N GLY A 82 -0.41 10.97 7.62
CA GLY A 82 -0.47 10.52 9.01
C GLY A 82 0.40 11.35 9.96
N TYR A 83 1.61 11.73 9.53
CA TYR A 83 2.49 12.60 10.30
C TYR A 83 1.90 14.00 10.52
N VAL A 84 1.28 14.59 9.49
CA VAL A 84 0.58 15.88 9.62
C VAL A 84 -0.57 15.78 10.62
N ILE A 85 -1.40 14.73 10.55
CA ILE A 85 -2.47 14.49 11.52
C ILE A 85 -1.91 14.40 12.94
N MET A 86 -0.83 13.62 13.13
CA MET A 86 -0.18 13.50 14.43
C MET A 86 0.27 14.87 14.96
N LYS A 87 0.90 15.70 14.13
CA LYS A 87 1.31 17.07 14.52
C LYS A 87 0.12 17.95 14.91
N VAL A 88 -0.98 17.90 14.16
CA VAL A 88 -2.19 18.68 14.46
C VAL A 88 -2.77 18.31 15.84
N PHE A 89 -2.84 17.00 16.16
CA PHE A 89 -3.37 16.55 17.45
C PHE A 89 -2.42 16.85 18.62
N THR A 90 -1.12 16.63 18.44
CA THR A 90 -0.10 16.77 19.49
C THR A 90 0.35 18.21 19.75
N ALA A 91 0.42 19.05 18.71
CA ALA A 91 0.99 20.40 18.80
C ALA A 91 -0.02 21.50 19.17
N GLY A 92 -1.22 21.13 19.64
CA GLY A 92 -2.08 22.07 20.38
C GLY A 92 -3.29 22.67 19.64
N LEU A 93 -3.66 22.19 18.44
CA LEU A 93 -4.97 22.55 17.85
C LEU A 93 -6.14 21.87 18.57
N VAL A 94 -5.90 20.67 19.10
CA VAL A 94 -6.95 19.82 19.71
C VAL A 94 -6.60 19.42 21.15
N GLY A 95 -5.33 19.49 21.56
CA GLY A 95 -4.89 19.21 22.94
C GLY A 95 -5.05 17.75 23.37
N MET A 96 -5.24 16.81 22.44
CA MET A 96 -5.42 15.39 22.73
C MET A 96 -4.22 14.55 22.27
N ASN A 97 -3.76 13.62 23.10
CA ASN A 97 -2.61 12.78 22.80
C ASN A 97 -3.01 11.49 22.05
N PHE A 98 -3.09 11.57 20.72
CA PHE A 98 -3.35 10.44 19.82
C PHE A 98 -2.10 9.83 19.18
N THR A 99 -0.91 10.13 19.73
CA THR A 99 0.37 9.71 19.15
C THR A 99 0.45 8.20 18.94
N ILE A 100 0.12 7.41 19.96
CA ILE A 100 0.22 5.95 19.91
C ILE A 100 -0.76 5.35 18.89
N PRO A 101 -2.08 5.68 18.91
CA PRO A 101 -3.01 5.20 17.89
C PRO A 101 -2.59 5.54 16.45
N ILE A 102 -2.07 6.75 16.21
CA ILE A 102 -1.64 7.19 14.88
C ILE A 102 -0.39 6.43 14.43
N LEU A 103 0.59 6.23 15.32
CA LEU A 103 1.78 5.44 14.99
C LEU A 103 1.43 3.97 14.70
N LEU A 104 0.51 3.38 15.46
CA LEU A 104 0.04 2.01 15.22
C LEU A 104 -0.66 1.89 13.86
N SER A 105 -1.54 2.84 13.49
CA SER A 105 -2.23 2.80 12.21
C SER A 105 -1.28 3.05 11.03
N MET A 106 -0.30 3.96 11.16
CA MET A 106 0.77 4.15 10.19
C MET A 106 1.63 2.89 10.04
N GLY A 107 1.98 2.24 11.15
CA GLY A 107 2.73 0.98 11.15
C GLY A 107 1.98 -0.13 10.40
N ALA A 108 0.70 -0.33 10.72
CA ALA A 108 -0.15 -1.30 10.04
C ALA A 108 -0.27 -1.01 8.54
N TYR A 109 -0.45 0.25 8.16
CA TYR A 109 -0.47 0.71 6.78
C TYR A 109 0.81 0.34 6.02
N ILE A 110 1.98 0.63 6.60
CA ILE A 110 3.28 0.30 6.01
C ILE A 110 3.44 -1.21 5.83
N VAL A 111 3.10 -2.00 6.86
CA VAL A 111 3.19 -3.47 6.81
C VAL A 111 2.32 -4.03 5.68
N VAL A 112 1.07 -3.57 5.57
CA VAL A 112 0.17 -4.04 4.51
C VAL A 112 0.70 -3.68 3.12
N TYR A 113 1.17 -2.45 2.93
CA TYR A 113 1.79 -2.05 1.66
C TYR A 113 3.01 -2.88 1.29
N PHE A 114 3.85 -3.22 2.28
CA PHE A 114 4.99 -4.08 2.08
C PHE A 114 4.59 -5.50 1.69
N VAL A 115 3.53 -6.06 2.31
CA VAL A 115 2.98 -7.37 1.94
C VAL A 115 2.49 -7.37 0.50
N TYR A 116 1.69 -6.37 0.09
CA TYR A 116 1.22 -6.26 -1.29
C TYR A 116 2.36 -6.12 -2.30
N TYR A 117 3.40 -5.33 -1.97
CA TYR A 117 4.59 -5.22 -2.81
C TYR A 117 5.31 -6.57 -2.96
N ALA A 118 5.52 -7.30 -1.87
CA ALA A 118 6.15 -8.62 -1.90
C ALA A 118 5.35 -9.62 -2.74
N VAL A 119 4.03 -9.65 -2.57
CA VAL A 119 3.11 -10.49 -3.38
C VAL A 119 3.22 -10.11 -4.86
N CYS A 120 3.25 -8.82 -5.19
CA CYS A 120 3.37 -8.37 -6.58
C CYS A 120 4.68 -8.78 -7.23
N VAL A 121 5.81 -8.63 -6.53
CA VAL A 121 7.14 -9.04 -7.04
C VAL A 121 7.20 -10.55 -7.23
N TYR A 122 6.67 -11.32 -6.27
CA TYR A 122 6.61 -12.78 -6.36
C TYR A 122 5.78 -13.26 -7.56
N SER A 123 4.58 -12.69 -7.76
CA SER A 123 3.72 -13.03 -8.88
C SER A 123 4.35 -12.67 -10.23
N ASN A 124 5.06 -11.55 -10.32
CA ASN A 124 5.78 -11.17 -11.54
C ASN A 124 6.88 -12.18 -11.90
N ASP A 125 7.63 -12.68 -10.92
CA ASP A 125 8.67 -13.69 -11.16
C ASP A 125 8.09 -15.00 -11.71
N ARG A 126 6.94 -15.44 -11.18
CA ARG A 126 6.20 -16.62 -11.65
C ARG A 126 5.75 -16.51 -13.11
N ILE A 127 5.28 -15.34 -13.54
CA ILE A 127 4.81 -15.12 -14.92
C ILE A 127 5.98 -15.19 -15.93
N MET A 128 7.16 -14.71 -15.56
CA MET A 128 8.35 -14.67 -16.44
C MET A 128 9.16 -15.97 -16.45
N ASN A 129 8.95 -16.83 -15.48
CA ASN A 129 9.57 -18.16 -15.38
C ASN A 129 8.50 -19.24 -15.19
N PRO A 130 7.62 -19.47 -16.20
CA PRO A 130 6.77 -20.65 -16.17
C PRO A 130 7.69 -21.87 -16.21
N ALA A 131 7.48 -22.80 -15.27
CA ALA A 131 8.18 -24.08 -15.21
C ALA A 131 7.98 -24.87 -16.51
#